data_AF-A0A850I099-F1
#
_entry.id   AF-A0A850I099-F1
#
_cell.length_a   1.000
_cell.length_b   1.000
_cell.length_c   1.000
_cell.angle_alpha   90.00
_cell.angle_beta   90.00
_cell.angle_gamma   90.00
#
_symmetry.space_group_name_H-M   'P 1'
#
loop_
_entity.id
_entity.type
_entity.pdbx_description
1 polymer ?
#
loop_
_entity_poly.entity_id
_entity_poly.type
_entity_poly.pdbx_seq_one_letter_code
_entity_poly.pdbx_strand_id
1 'polypeptide(L)'
;MNRSGRIASLGSAAIAFVSPARAQSAANPERIAYFGQTHQHTSRSLDAYIIGNTLAGPDDAYKYSMGEPIKHPAANYMMKITRPLDFQGVTDHSEYAGMLRLANDPTSPISKLPIAAKLKAKTPEEVNKVFQFLARSIAKQQRLKELTDPKVAGSVWSQNNAIADKYYKPGKFTTFCSYEWTSMPNNQNMHRNVFLWDVLRQRLRRPS
;
A
#
# COMPACT_ATOMS: atom_id res chain seq x y z
N MET A 1 46.48 78.18 -22.50
CA MET A 1 46.49 76.70 -22.61
C MET A 1 46.59 76.11 -21.22
N ASN A 2 45.55 75.46 -20.70
CA ASN A 2 45.68 74.42 -19.69
C ASN A 2 44.44 73.53 -19.73
N ARG A 3 44.65 72.24 -19.99
CA ARG A 3 43.62 71.19 -20.06
C ARG A 3 43.40 70.66 -18.64
N SER A 4 42.15 70.48 -18.24
CA SER A 4 41.79 69.75 -17.03
C SER A 4 40.66 68.78 -17.35
N GLY A 5 41.02 67.52 -17.58
CA GLY A 5 40.08 66.42 -17.77
C GLY A 5 39.40 66.05 -16.46
N ARG A 6 38.11 65.76 -16.50
CA ARG A 6 37.38 65.14 -15.39
C ARG A 6 37.22 63.64 -15.68
N ILE A 7 37.70 62.84 -14.73
CA ILE A 7 37.63 61.38 -14.68
C ILE A 7 36.19 60.99 -14.31
N ALA A 8 35.58 60.08 -15.08
CA ALA A 8 34.29 59.50 -14.76
C ALA A 8 34.45 58.37 -13.72
N SER A 9 33.75 58.50 -12.60
CA SER A 9 33.71 57.48 -11.54
C SER A 9 32.80 56.33 -11.98
N LEU A 10 33.36 55.14 -12.19
CA LEU A 10 32.61 53.90 -12.37
C LEU A 10 32.11 53.43 -11.00
N GLY A 11 30.79 53.40 -10.80
CA GLY A 11 30.17 52.83 -9.61
C GLY A 11 30.15 51.31 -9.66
N SER A 12 30.86 50.65 -8.74
CA SER A 12 30.81 49.20 -8.55
C SER A 12 29.48 48.80 -7.90
N ALA A 13 28.61 48.13 -8.66
CA ALA A 13 27.42 47.48 -8.11
C ALA A 13 27.83 46.14 -7.47
N ALA A 14 27.72 46.05 -6.13
CA ALA A 14 27.89 44.80 -5.41
C ALA A 14 26.65 43.91 -5.63
N ILE A 15 26.82 42.79 -6.33
CA ILE A 15 25.79 41.76 -6.46
C ILE A 15 25.82 40.92 -5.17
N ALA A 16 24.78 41.04 -4.36
CA ALA A 16 24.60 40.19 -3.18
C ALA A 16 24.14 38.79 -3.62
N PHE A 17 24.99 37.79 -3.40
CA PHE A 17 24.60 36.38 -3.53
C PHE A 17 23.74 35.99 -2.33
N VAL A 18 22.43 35.84 -2.55
CA VAL A 18 21.52 35.26 -1.56
C VAL A 18 21.71 33.74 -1.61
N SER A 19 22.38 33.17 -0.61
CA SER A 19 22.39 31.72 -0.42
C SER A 19 20.97 31.25 -0.09
N PRO A 20 20.46 30.16 -0.70
CA PRO A 20 19.16 29.63 -0.33
C PRO A 20 19.24 29.14 1.12
N ALA A 21 18.43 29.73 1.98
CA ALA A 21 18.27 29.26 3.35
C ALA A 21 17.79 27.80 3.29
N ARG A 22 18.63 26.89 3.77
CA ARG A 22 18.26 25.49 3.94
C ARG A 22 17.15 25.48 4.98
N ALA A 23 15.92 25.17 4.58
CA ALA A 23 14.79 25.05 5.50
C ALA A 23 15.15 24.00 6.55
N GLN A 24 15.56 24.46 7.73
CA GLN A 24 15.84 23.59 8.85
C GLN A 24 14.49 23.15 9.37
N SER A 25 14.10 21.91 9.05
CA SER A 25 12.89 21.30 9.60
C SER A 25 12.92 21.54 11.11
N ALA A 26 11.90 22.22 11.64
CA ALA A 26 11.75 22.37 13.07
C ALA A 26 11.83 20.98 13.71
N ALA A 27 12.71 20.81 14.70
CA ALA A 27 12.77 19.57 15.46
C ALA A 27 11.38 19.31 16.06
N ASN A 28 10.87 18.08 16.00
CA ASN A 28 9.58 17.73 16.60
C ASN A 28 9.59 18.16 18.08
N PRO A 29 8.91 19.25 18.48
CA PRO A 29 9.07 19.84 19.80
C PRO A 29 8.58 18.91 20.91
N GLU A 30 7.67 18.00 20.57
CA GLU A 30 7.12 16.99 21.47
C GLU A 30 7.96 15.71 21.52
N ARG A 31 8.95 15.55 20.63
CA ARG A 31 9.80 14.36 20.50
C ARG A 31 9.00 13.05 20.38
N ILE A 32 7.80 13.12 19.79
CA ILE A 32 6.92 11.97 19.60
C ILE A 32 7.42 11.15 18.40
N ALA A 33 7.71 9.88 18.64
CA ALA A 33 7.94 8.90 17.59
C ALA A 33 6.63 8.18 17.24
N TYR A 34 6.32 8.12 15.94
CA TYR A 34 5.20 7.35 15.42
C TYR A 34 5.68 5.99 14.90
N PHE A 35 4.99 4.94 15.26
CA PHE A 35 5.23 3.56 14.85
C PHE A 35 4.11 3.12 13.93
N GLY A 36 4.44 2.56 12.78
CA GLY A 36 3.41 2.13 11.85
C GLY A 36 3.89 1.09 10.86
N GLN A 37 2.92 0.56 10.13
CA GLN A 37 3.11 -0.50 9.14
C GLN A 37 2.81 0.05 7.74
N THR A 38 3.80 0.00 6.85
CA THR A 38 3.72 0.49 5.46
C THR A 38 3.81 -0.61 4.42
N HIS A 39 3.96 -1.86 4.84
CA HIS A 39 4.04 -3.02 3.97
C HIS A 39 3.38 -4.22 4.65
N GLN A 40 2.11 -4.46 4.36
CA GLN A 40 1.36 -5.57 4.95
C GLN A 40 0.44 -6.22 3.91
N HIS A 41 0.60 -7.53 3.75
CA HIS A 41 -0.28 -8.37 2.96
C HIS A 41 -1.25 -9.15 3.86
N THR A 42 -2.43 -9.43 3.33
CA THR A 42 -3.56 -10.10 3.99
C THR A 42 -4.09 -11.21 3.09
N SER A 43 -5.15 -11.91 3.51
CA SER A 43 -5.83 -12.92 2.70
C SER A 43 -6.44 -12.39 1.39
N ARG A 44 -6.37 -11.08 1.13
CA ARG A 44 -6.70 -10.48 -0.17
C ARG A 44 -5.49 -10.35 -1.10
N SER A 45 -4.27 -10.53 -0.62
CA SER A 45 -3.08 -10.56 -1.47
C SER A 45 -2.84 -11.96 -2.03
N LEU A 46 -2.31 -12.02 -3.25
CA LEU A 46 -1.98 -13.27 -3.93
C LEU A 46 -0.95 -14.10 -3.15
N ASP A 47 0.15 -13.47 -2.74
CA ASP A 47 1.26 -14.11 -2.04
C ASP A 47 0.88 -14.59 -0.66
N ALA A 48 0.24 -13.74 0.16
CA ALA A 48 -0.20 -14.09 1.49
C ALA A 48 -1.24 -15.22 1.46
N TYR A 49 -2.20 -15.17 0.52
CA TYR A 49 -3.18 -16.24 0.40
C TYR A 49 -2.52 -17.57 0.03
N ILE A 50 -1.59 -17.56 -0.92
CA ILE A 50 -0.98 -18.79 -1.42
C ILE A 50 -0.04 -19.47 -0.42
N ILE A 51 0.57 -18.70 0.48
CA ILE A 51 1.42 -19.22 1.56
C ILE A 51 0.63 -19.57 2.84
N GLY A 52 -0.70 -19.53 2.78
CA GLY A 52 -1.58 -20.09 3.83
C GLY A 52 -2.36 -19.07 4.65
N ASN A 53 -2.23 -17.76 4.41
CA ASN A 53 -3.14 -16.79 5.01
C ASN A 53 -4.47 -16.74 4.23
N THR A 54 -5.33 -17.72 4.47
CA THR A 54 -6.66 -17.80 3.84
C THR A 54 -7.76 -17.12 4.66
N LEU A 55 -7.42 -16.67 5.88
CA LEU A 55 -8.39 -16.16 6.87
C LEU A 55 -8.19 -14.66 7.15
N ALA A 56 -7.01 -14.25 7.63
CA ALA A 56 -6.81 -12.90 8.16
C ALA A 56 -6.78 -11.86 7.04
N GLY A 57 -7.86 -11.08 6.97
CA GLY A 57 -8.06 -10.03 5.97
C GLY A 57 -7.65 -8.64 6.47
N PRO A 58 -7.98 -7.58 5.72
CA PRO A 58 -7.68 -6.20 6.11
C PRO A 58 -8.28 -5.79 7.46
N ASP A 59 -9.50 -6.26 7.80
CA ASP A 59 -10.08 -6.01 9.12
C ASP A 59 -9.20 -6.54 10.26
N ASP A 60 -8.71 -7.78 10.13
CA ASP A 60 -7.85 -8.41 11.14
C ASP A 60 -6.50 -7.70 11.24
N ALA A 61 -5.95 -7.25 10.11
CA ALA A 61 -4.71 -6.48 10.09
C ALA A 61 -4.82 -5.19 10.90
N TYR A 62 -5.92 -4.43 10.75
CA TYR A 62 -6.16 -3.21 11.53
C TYR A 62 -6.44 -3.50 13.00
N LYS A 63 -7.25 -4.52 13.31
CA LYS A 63 -7.50 -4.96 14.70
C LYS A 63 -6.19 -5.29 15.41
N TYR A 64 -5.33 -6.09 14.77
CA TYR A 64 -4.02 -6.45 15.31
C TYR A 64 -3.17 -5.21 15.58
N SER A 65 -3.08 -4.28 14.62
CA SER A 65 -2.33 -3.02 14.80
C SER A 65 -2.88 -2.14 15.91
N MET A 66 -4.17 -2.17 16.19
CA MET A 66 -4.78 -1.45 17.32
C MET A 66 -4.64 -2.19 18.67
N GLY A 67 -4.01 -3.37 18.70
CA GLY A 67 -3.81 -4.15 19.93
C GLY A 67 -4.91 -5.15 20.26
N GLU A 68 -5.85 -5.39 19.36
CA GLU A 68 -6.84 -6.46 19.51
C GLU A 68 -6.20 -7.83 19.18
N PRO A 69 -6.58 -8.90 19.89
CA PRO A 69 -6.12 -10.23 19.56
C PRO A 69 -6.81 -10.75 18.28
N ILE A 70 -6.05 -11.34 17.35
CA ILE A 70 -6.56 -12.00 16.15
C ILE A 70 -6.15 -13.47 16.11
N LYS A 71 -6.90 -14.32 15.41
CA LYS A 71 -6.55 -15.73 15.25
C LYS A 71 -5.39 -15.89 14.26
N HIS A 72 -4.40 -16.73 14.58
CA HIS A 72 -3.33 -17.07 13.64
C HIS A 72 -3.92 -17.82 12.42
N PRO A 73 -3.65 -17.39 11.17
CA PRO A 73 -4.29 -17.99 9.99
C PRO A 73 -4.04 -19.48 9.80
N ALA A 74 -2.84 -19.95 10.17
CA ALA A 74 -2.42 -21.35 10.02
C ALA A 74 -2.40 -22.15 11.33
N ALA A 75 -2.81 -21.58 12.46
CA ALA A 75 -2.68 -22.23 13.76
C ALA A 75 -3.80 -21.83 14.72
N ASN A 76 -4.14 -22.71 15.65
CA ASN A 76 -5.28 -22.49 16.55
C ASN A 76 -4.89 -21.71 17.82
N TYR A 77 -4.22 -20.56 17.66
CA TYR A 77 -3.89 -19.66 18.77
C TYR A 77 -4.13 -18.19 18.40
N MET A 78 -4.20 -17.34 19.42
CA MET A 78 -4.41 -15.89 19.28
C MET A 78 -3.08 -15.15 19.25
N MET A 79 -2.93 -14.21 18.32
CA MET A 79 -1.82 -13.29 18.21
C MET A 79 -2.24 -11.90 18.68
N LYS A 80 -1.35 -11.18 19.36
CA LYS A 80 -1.56 -9.80 19.76
C LYS A 80 -0.24 -9.05 19.71
N ILE A 81 -0.23 -7.83 19.18
CA ILE A 81 0.95 -6.97 19.20
C ILE A 81 1.17 -6.43 20.62
N THR A 82 2.43 -6.30 21.04
CA THR A 82 2.77 -5.81 22.39
C THR A 82 2.59 -4.30 22.53
N ARG A 83 2.76 -3.56 21.42
CA ARG A 83 2.54 -2.12 21.32
C ARG A 83 1.63 -1.84 20.12
N PRO A 84 0.43 -1.25 20.32
CA PRO A 84 -0.38 -0.76 19.21
C PRO A 84 0.37 0.23 18.33
N LEU A 85 0.09 0.22 17.03
CA LEU A 85 0.66 1.11 16.04
C LEU A 85 -0.14 2.41 15.95
N ASP A 86 0.51 3.48 15.54
CA ASP A 86 -0.09 4.79 15.31
C ASP A 86 -0.70 4.89 13.90
N PHE A 87 -0.19 4.11 12.95
CA PHE A 87 -0.71 4.06 11.60
C PHE A 87 -0.46 2.74 10.86
N GLN A 88 -1.30 2.45 9.87
CA GLN A 88 -1.13 1.30 8.98
C GLN A 88 -1.70 1.54 7.58
N GLY A 89 -0.95 1.13 6.55
CA GLY A 89 -1.50 0.84 5.23
C GLY A 89 -1.49 -0.66 4.97
N VAL A 90 -2.64 -1.21 4.60
CA VAL A 90 -2.71 -2.56 4.02
C VAL A 90 -2.33 -2.45 2.56
N THR A 91 -1.27 -3.14 2.15
CA THR A 91 -0.64 -3.03 0.84
C THR A 91 -0.70 -4.38 0.13
N ASP A 92 -1.88 -4.98 0.05
CA ASP A 92 -2.09 -6.16 -0.78
C ASP A 92 -1.70 -5.85 -2.25
N HIS A 93 -1.22 -6.87 -2.97
CA HIS A 93 -0.92 -6.75 -4.39
C HIS A 93 -2.12 -6.22 -5.17
N SER A 94 -1.90 -5.20 -5.97
CA SER A 94 -2.91 -4.65 -6.89
C SER A 94 -3.26 -5.67 -7.98
N GLU A 95 -2.26 -6.45 -8.39
CA GLU A 95 -2.39 -7.57 -9.29
C GLU A 95 -3.28 -8.66 -8.66
N TYR A 96 -4.46 -8.85 -9.23
CA TYR A 96 -5.40 -9.89 -8.82
C TYR A 96 -5.84 -9.80 -7.36
N ALA A 97 -5.85 -8.59 -6.79
CA ALA A 97 -6.32 -8.30 -5.43
C ALA A 97 -7.65 -9.00 -5.13
N GLY A 98 -7.68 -9.85 -4.11
CA GLY A 98 -8.83 -10.62 -3.65
C GLY A 98 -9.25 -11.78 -4.55
N MET A 99 -8.73 -11.89 -5.78
CA MET A 99 -9.23 -12.84 -6.78
C MET A 99 -8.93 -14.28 -6.41
N LEU A 100 -7.78 -14.56 -5.80
CA LEU A 100 -7.42 -15.92 -5.40
C LEU A 100 -8.37 -16.45 -4.31
N ARG A 101 -8.66 -15.62 -3.31
CA ARG A 101 -9.69 -15.89 -2.30
C ARG A 101 -11.07 -16.07 -2.94
N LEU A 102 -11.49 -15.15 -3.82
CA LEU A 102 -12.78 -15.23 -4.51
C LEU A 102 -12.92 -16.43 -5.44
N ALA A 103 -11.84 -16.94 -6.02
CA ALA A 103 -11.84 -18.16 -6.83
C ALA A 103 -12.00 -19.44 -5.98
N ASN A 104 -11.59 -19.38 -4.71
CA ASN A 104 -11.68 -20.48 -3.75
C ASN A 104 -12.93 -20.40 -2.86
N ASP A 105 -13.73 -19.34 -2.96
CA ASP A 105 -15.02 -19.19 -2.29
C ASP A 105 -16.16 -19.74 -3.17
N PRO A 106 -16.83 -20.85 -2.79
CA PRO A 106 -17.88 -21.46 -3.62
C PRO A 106 -19.11 -20.55 -3.84
N THR A 107 -19.28 -19.50 -3.01
CA THR A 107 -20.39 -18.54 -3.15
C THR A 107 -20.08 -17.41 -4.13
N SER A 108 -18.80 -17.19 -4.44
CA SER A 108 -18.34 -16.09 -5.29
C SER A 108 -18.60 -16.35 -6.78
N PRO A 109 -18.96 -15.33 -7.59
CA PRO A 109 -19.04 -15.46 -9.06
C PRO A 109 -17.71 -15.89 -9.70
N ILE A 110 -16.57 -15.50 -9.12
CA ILE A 110 -15.24 -15.83 -9.65
C ILE A 110 -14.99 -17.33 -9.59
N SER A 111 -15.47 -18.04 -8.56
CA SER A 111 -15.27 -19.49 -8.43
C SER A 111 -16.00 -20.33 -9.48
N LYS A 112 -16.95 -19.72 -10.20
CA LYS A 112 -17.72 -20.32 -11.30
C LYS A 112 -17.04 -20.15 -12.66
N LEU A 113 -16.00 -19.32 -12.75
CA LEU A 113 -15.26 -19.11 -14.00
C LEU A 113 -14.36 -20.31 -14.30
N PRO A 114 -14.14 -20.68 -15.59
CA PRO A 114 -13.25 -21.77 -15.95
C PRO A 114 -11.83 -21.61 -15.39
N ILE A 115 -11.35 -20.37 -15.27
CA ILE A 115 -10.01 -20.08 -14.74
C ILE A 115 -9.88 -20.43 -13.24
N ALA A 116 -10.97 -20.43 -12.48
CA ALA A 116 -10.91 -20.69 -11.03
C ALA A 116 -10.40 -22.10 -10.71
N ALA A 117 -10.65 -23.08 -11.58
CA ALA A 117 -10.10 -24.42 -11.42
C ALA A 117 -8.56 -24.42 -11.43
N LYS A 118 -7.94 -23.51 -12.20
CA LYS A 118 -6.48 -23.33 -12.25
C LYS A 118 -5.91 -22.58 -11.06
N LEU A 119 -6.75 -22.01 -10.19
CA LEU A 119 -6.36 -21.20 -9.04
C LEU A 119 -6.58 -21.90 -7.69
N LYS A 120 -7.02 -23.15 -7.73
CA LYS A 120 -7.15 -24.01 -6.56
C LYS A 120 -5.84 -24.75 -6.36
N ALA A 121 -5.31 -24.71 -5.14
CA ALA A 121 -4.10 -25.42 -4.76
C ALA A 121 -4.26 -26.00 -3.35
N LYS A 122 -3.80 -27.24 -3.16
CA LYS A 122 -3.84 -27.98 -1.90
C LYS A 122 -2.47 -28.49 -1.48
N THR A 123 -1.57 -28.74 -2.43
CA THR A 123 -0.18 -29.17 -2.16
C THR A 123 0.83 -28.04 -2.40
N PRO A 124 2.04 -28.10 -1.82
CA PRO A 124 3.11 -27.14 -2.11
C PRO A 124 3.45 -27.04 -3.61
N GLU A 125 3.41 -28.14 -4.35
CA GLU A 125 3.68 -28.17 -5.78
C GLU A 125 2.58 -27.45 -6.57
N GLU A 126 1.31 -27.63 -6.18
CA GLU A 126 0.18 -26.92 -6.77
C GLU A 126 0.25 -25.42 -6.46
N VAL A 127 0.60 -25.05 -5.22
CA VAL A 127 0.84 -23.66 -4.80
C VAL A 127 1.90 -23.02 -5.70
N ASN A 128 3.05 -23.69 -5.88
CA ASN A 128 4.10 -23.18 -6.76
C ASN A 128 3.63 -23.04 -8.22
N LYS A 129 2.85 -24.01 -8.75
CA LYS A 129 2.29 -23.91 -10.11
C LYS A 129 1.36 -22.70 -10.27
N VAL A 130 0.47 -22.47 -9.31
CA VAL A 130 -0.45 -21.32 -9.33
C VAL A 130 0.34 -20.00 -9.20
N PHE A 131 1.31 -19.93 -8.29
CA PHE A 131 2.19 -18.77 -8.15
C PHE A 131 2.91 -18.46 -9.46
N GLN A 132 3.57 -19.46 -10.07
CA GLN A 132 4.30 -19.29 -11.32
C GLN A 132 3.39 -18.88 -12.48
N PHE A 133 2.17 -19.43 -12.55
CA PHE A 133 1.18 -19.05 -13.55
C PHE A 133 0.84 -17.55 -13.45
N LEU A 134 0.54 -17.06 -12.25
CA LEU A 134 0.17 -15.67 -12.02
C LEU A 134 1.38 -14.73 -12.14
N ALA A 135 2.53 -15.08 -11.57
CA ALA A 135 3.76 -14.30 -11.66
C ALA A 135 4.22 -14.11 -13.12
N ARG A 136 4.13 -15.17 -13.95
CA ARG A 136 4.43 -15.05 -15.39
C ARG A 136 3.49 -14.09 -16.11
N SER A 137 2.20 -14.08 -15.75
CA SER A 137 1.23 -13.14 -16.32
C SER A 137 1.57 -11.68 -15.98
N ILE A 138 2.04 -11.43 -14.75
CA ILE A 138 2.47 -10.11 -14.27
C ILE A 138 3.76 -9.70 -14.98
N ALA A 139 4.77 -10.57 -15.01
CA ALA A 139 6.06 -10.31 -15.62
C ALA A 139 5.97 -10.02 -17.13
N LYS A 140 5.07 -10.71 -17.84
CA LYS A 140 4.82 -10.47 -19.27
C LYS A 140 3.85 -9.32 -19.54
N GLN A 141 3.31 -8.67 -18.50
CA GLN A 141 2.24 -7.68 -18.61
C GLN A 141 0.99 -8.21 -19.36
N GLN A 142 0.77 -9.51 -19.30
CA GLN A 142 -0.34 -10.22 -19.93
C GLN A 142 -1.38 -10.56 -18.87
N ARG A 143 -2.11 -9.54 -18.41
CA ARG A 143 -3.12 -9.71 -17.36
C ARG A 143 -4.23 -10.66 -17.80
N LEU A 144 -4.64 -11.56 -16.90
CA LEU A 144 -5.73 -12.50 -17.09
C LEU A 144 -7.06 -11.75 -17.02
N LYS A 145 -7.69 -11.53 -18.18
CA LYS A 145 -8.87 -10.65 -18.32
C LYS A 145 -10.02 -11.07 -17.40
N GLU A 146 -10.18 -12.38 -17.21
CA GLU A 146 -11.20 -12.99 -16.35
C GLU A 146 -11.04 -12.63 -14.86
N LEU A 147 -9.84 -12.24 -14.44
CA LEU A 147 -9.51 -11.83 -13.06
C LEU A 147 -9.35 -10.33 -12.92
N THR A 148 -9.58 -9.56 -13.98
CA THR A 148 -9.44 -8.10 -14.00
C THR A 148 -10.71 -7.39 -14.46
N ASP A 149 -11.87 -8.04 -14.34
CA ASP A 149 -13.15 -7.36 -14.56
C ASP A 149 -13.24 -6.13 -13.64
N PRO A 150 -13.39 -4.90 -14.20
CA PRO A 150 -13.41 -3.68 -13.41
C PRO A 150 -14.52 -3.65 -12.35
N LYS A 151 -15.65 -4.34 -12.56
CA LYS A 151 -16.72 -4.40 -11.56
C LYS A 151 -16.29 -5.20 -10.34
N VAL A 152 -15.62 -6.33 -10.55
CA VAL A 152 -15.16 -7.18 -9.43
C VAL A 152 -13.96 -6.53 -8.76
N ALA A 153 -12.91 -6.18 -9.53
CA ALA A 153 -11.73 -5.51 -9.00
C ALA A 153 -12.08 -4.19 -8.29
N GLY A 154 -12.97 -3.40 -8.88
CA GLY A 154 -13.48 -2.16 -8.29
C GLY A 154 -14.24 -2.38 -6.98
N SER A 155 -15.01 -3.46 -6.87
CA SER A 155 -15.70 -3.79 -5.61
C SER A 155 -14.73 -4.23 -4.51
N VAL A 156 -13.69 -5.02 -4.84
CA VAL A 156 -12.62 -5.37 -3.88
C VAL A 156 -11.91 -4.12 -3.39
N TRP A 157 -11.55 -3.22 -4.33
CA TRP A 157 -10.92 -1.94 -4.00
C TRP A 157 -11.82 -1.07 -3.10
N SER A 158 -13.10 -0.93 -3.46
CA SER A 158 -14.07 -0.18 -2.65
C SER A 158 -14.22 -0.75 -1.24
N GLN A 159 -14.22 -2.08 -1.10
CA GLN A 159 -14.28 -2.73 0.20
C GLN A 159 -13.00 -2.49 1.02
N ASN A 160 -11.81 -2.57 0.40
CA ASN A 160 -10.54 -2.24 1.08
C ASN A 160 -10.58 -0.82 1.64
N ASN A 161 -11.06 0.14 0.84
CA ASN A 161 -11.19 1.53 1.27
C ASN A 161 -12.21 1.70 2.40
N ALA A 162 -13.37 1.07 2.29
CA ALA A 162 -14.39 1.11 3.34
C ALA A 162 -13.88 0.51 4.66
N ILE A 163 -13.08 -0.56 4.60
CA ILE A 163 -12.43 -1.13 5.79
C ILE A 163 -11.40 -0.15 6.37
N ALA A 164 -10.56 0.45 5.54
CA ALA A 164 -9.62 1.48 6.00
C ALA A 164 -10.36 2.65 6.68
N ASP A 165 -11.47 3.12 6.09
CA ASP A 165 -12.31 4.18 6.66
C ASP A 165 -12.90 3.78 8.03
N LYS A 166 -13.43 2.55 8.13
CA LYS A 166 -14.02 2.02 9.37
C LYS A 166 -13.06 2.04 10.57
N TYR A 167 -11.79 1.70 10.33
CA TYR A 167 -10.77 1.63 11.38
C TYR A 167 -10.02 2.94 11.60
N TYR A 168 -10.18 3.94 10.73
CA TYR A 168 -9.60 5.24 10.95
C TYR A 168 -10.14 5.89 12.24
N LYS A 169 -9.24 6.30 13.14
CA LYS A 169 -9.56 7.01 14.38
C LYS A 169 -8.72 8.30 14.42
N PRO A 170 -9.28 9.47 14.04
CA PRO A 170 -8.57 10.74 14.07
C PRO A 170 -7.86 10.97 15.41
N GLY A 171 -6.57 11.32 15.36
CA GLY A 171 -5.73 11.56 16.55
C GLY A 171 -5.35 10.31 17.35
N LYS A 172 -5.75 9.11 16.93
CA LYS A 172 -5.44 7.84 17.64
C LYS A 172 -4.84 6.77 16.73
N PHE A 173 -5.40 6.55 15.54
CA PHE A 173 -4.92 5.56 14.58
C PHE A 173 -5.23 5.98 13.15
N THR A 174 -4.18 6.11 12.33
CA THR A 174 -4.32 6.52 10.93
C THR A 174 -4.26 5.34 9.98
N THR A 175 -5.28 5.17 9.15
CA THR A 175 -5.29 4.16 8.09
C THR A 175 -5.04 4.81 6.74
N PHE A 176 -4.43 4.09 5.82
CA PHE A 176 -4.26 4.54 4.44
C PHE A 176 -5.06 3.68 3.47
N CYS A 177 -5.65 4.31 2.46
CA CYS A 177 -6.04 3.60 1.25
C CYS A 177 -4.78 3.34 0.44
N SER A 178 -4.37 2.08 0.39
CA SER A 178 -3.08 1.69 -0.17
C SER A 178 -3.15 0.34 -0.90
N TYR A 179 -2.15 0.10 -1.74
CA TYR A 179 -1.90 -1.17 -2.42
C TYR A 179 -0.41 -1.30 -2.73
N GLU A 180 0.05 -2.52 -3.00
CA GLU A 180 1.36 -2.77 -3.57
C GLU A 180 1.25 -2.96 -5.09
N TRP A 181 2.10 -2.29 -5.86
CA TRP A 181 2.25 -2.53 -7.29
C TRP A 181 3.52 -3.34 -7.57
N THR A 182 3.36 -4.41 -8.34
CA THR A 182 4.46 -5.29 -8.73
C THR A 182 5.00 -4.95 -10.12
N SER A 183 6.33 -4.93 -10.24
CA SER A 183 7.08 -4.77 -11.49
C SER A 183 8.15 -5.84 -11.60
N MET A 184 8.15 -6.59 -12.70
CA MET A 184 9.12 -7.68 -12.91
C MET A 184 9.96 -7.58 -14.19
N PRO A 185 10.62 -6.43 -14.47
CA PRO A 185 11.50 -6.29 -15.62
C PRO A 185 12.70 -7.22 -15.47
N ASN A 186 13.10 -7.89 -16.54
CA ASN A 186 14.25 -8.81 -16.55
C ASN A 186 14.23 -9.83 -15.40
N ASN A 187 13.03 -10.31 -15.04
CA ASN A 187 12.82 -11.27 -13.95
C ASN A 187 13.24 -10.76 -12.55
N GLN A 188 13.39 -9.45 -12.36
CA GLN A 188 13.54 -8.83 -11.04
C GLN A 188 12.19 -8.83 -10.31
N ASN A 189 12.19 -8.76 -8.98
CA ASN A 189 10.96 -8.73 -8.20
C ASN A 189 10.84 -7.40 -7.45
N MET A 190 10.36 -6.37 -8.14
CA MET A 190 10.31 -5.01 -7.64
C MET A 190 8.90 -4.66 -7.19
N HIS A 191 8.80 -3.98 -6.04
CA HIS A 191 7.53 -3.58 -5.47
C HIS A 191 7.49 -2.10 -5.12
N ARG A 192 6.29 -1.52 -5.16
CA ARG A 192 6.01 -0.14 -4.74
C ARG A 192 4.73 -0.11 -3.92
N ASN A 193 4.84 0.23 -2.64
CA ASN A 193 3.68 0.53 -1.82
C ASN A 193 3.17 1.93 -2.14
N VAL A 194 1.94 2.00 -2.62
CA VAL A 194 1.26 3.23 -3.03
C VAL A 194 0.25 3.62 -1.97
N PHE A 195 0.35 4.86 -1.49
CA PHE A 195 -0.53 5.44 -0.48
C PHE A 195 -1.28 6.62 -1.09
N LEU A 196 -2.61 6.57 -1.06
CA LEU A 196 -3.43 7.56 -1.73
C LEU A 196 -3.77 8.71 -0.79
N TRP A 197 -3.22 9.87 -1.12
CA TRP A 197 -3.38 11.11 -0.35
C TRP A 197 -4.80 11.68 -0.40
N ASP A 198 -5.50 11.58 -1.54
CA ASP A 198 -6.79 12.24 -1.73
C ASP A 198 -7.91 11.65 -0.88
N VAL A 199 -7.83 10.36 -0.55
CA VAL A 199 -8.80 9.72 0.35
C VAL A 199 -8.64 10.24 1.79
N LEU A 200 -7.42 10.54 2.23
CA LEU A 200 -7.16 11.19 3.52
C LEU A 200 -7.69 12.63 3.59
N ARG A 201 -7.58 13.39 2.49
CA ARG A 201 -8.09 14.77 2.43
C ARG A 201 -9.60 14.87 2.52
N GLN A 202 -10.34 13.94 1.91
CA GLN A 202 -11.80 13.91 2.06
C GLN A 202 -12.21 13.63 3.52
N ARG A 203 -11.44 12.82 4.26
CA ARG A 203 -11.69 12.51 5.67
C ARG A 203 -11.51 13.72 6.60
N LEU A 204 -10.51 14.56 6.35
CA LEU A 204 -10.28 15.80 7.13
C LEU A 204 -11.32 16.90 6.89
N ARG A 205 -12.20 16.74 5.88
CA ARG A 205 -13.21 17.73 5.50
C ARG A 205 -14.65 17.35 5.87
N ARG A 206 -14.89 16.15 6.41
CA ARG A 206 -16.24 15.75 6.87
C ARG A 206 -16.45 16.24 8.31
N PRO A 207 -17.50 17.03 8.60
CA PRO A 207 -17.84 17.38 9.98
C PRO A 207 -18.21 16.11 10.76
N SER A 208 -17.76 16.06 12.01
CA SER A 208 -17.99 14.97 12.98
C SER A 208 -19.47 14.74 13.28
#